data_AF-A0A1E7FNI5-F1
#
_entry.id   AF-A0A1E7FNI5-F1
#
_cell.length_a   1.000
_cell.length_b   1.000
_cell.length_c   1.000
_cell.angle_alpha   90.00
_cell.angle_beta   90.00
_cell.angle_gamma   90.00
#
_symmetry.space_group_name_H-M   'P 1'
#
loop_
_entity.id
_entity.type
_entity.pdbx_description
1 polymer ?
#
loop_
_entity_poly.entity_id
_entity_poly.type
_entity_poly.pdbx_seq_one_letter_code
_entity_poly.pdbx_strand_id
1 'polypeptide(L)'
;MTQNNELVDARNVVFERFTDMLLECNVISKRHTDMYPITDIGTKLFSGEEEKGDGEKETILATVNRMAAPFLGITSVGVHLLCYVRGNGDDDSSDDGDKTNIGLFQNVIKEAGEEAGIDPEVVTKNALSTGCLSQMTCKPNDGTCMKQSLYYIWDMEVDRKTFIPHPADGEVVQFELCTAKQLEYEVRYGNRLRPAMILVITDFLIRHGIITPDNESDYSKIIAAIHRERLVLEYVPP
;
A
#
# COMPACT_ATOMS: atom_id res chain seq x y z
N MET A 1 29.64 -16.65 -0.55
CA MET A 1 28.67 -15.91 0.31
C MET A 1 29.25 -14.58 0.79
N THR A 2 30.47 -14.53 1.30
CA THR A 2 31.10 -13.30 1.84
C THR A 2 31.28 -12.16 0.84
N GLN A 3 31.79 -12.43 -0.38
CA GLN A 3 31.94 -11.40 -1.43
C GLN A 3 30.62 -10.77 -1.89
N ASN A 4 29.52 -11.56 -1.89
CA ASN A 4 28.22 -11.05 -2.33
C ASN A 4 27.66 -10.06 -1.28
N ASN A 5 27.83 -10.37 0.00
CA ASN A 5 27.44 -9.48 1.08
C ASN A 5 28.27 -8.19 1.08
N GLU A 6 29.59 -8.28 0.87
CA GLU A 6 30.46 -7.09 0.74
C GLU A 6 30.03 -6.18 -0.42
N LEU A 7 29.59 -6.76 -1.54
CA LEU A 7 29.10 -6.00 -2.68
C LEU A 7 27.75 -5.31 -2.39
N VAL A 8 26.82 -6.01 -1.74
CA VAL A 8 25.54 -5.44 -1.29
C VAL A 8 25.79 -4.29 -0.31
N ASP A 9 26.69 -4.46 0.66
CA ASP A 9 27.05 -3.43 1.62
C ASP A 9 27.66 -2.20 0.94
N ALA A 10 28.57 -2.41 -0.02
CA ALA A 10 29.15 -1.31 -0.80
C ALA A 10 28.08 -0.53 -1.59
N ARG A 11 27.09 -1.22 -2.16
CA ARG A 11 25.96 -0.56 -2.84
C ARG A 11 25.06 0.20 -1.87
N ASN A 12 24.77 -0.38 -0.70
CA ASN A 12 24.00 0.28 0.35
C ASN A 12 24.67 1.60 0.77
N VAL A 13 26.00 1.62 0.93
CA VAL A 13 26.75 2.87 1.22
C VAL A 13 26.55 3.93 0.13
N VAL A 14 26.49 3.53 -1.14
CA VAL A 14 26.22 4.48 -2.25
C VAL A 14 24.80 5.05 -2.16
N PHE A 15 23.79 4.21 -1.91
CA PHE A 15 22.41 4.66 -1.78
C PHE A 15 22.16 5.48 -0.51
N GLU A 16 22.92 5.23 0.56
CA GLU A 16 22.93 6.06 1.74
C GLU A 16 23.48 7.45 1.44
N ARG A 17 24.62 7.55 0.75
CA ARG A 17 25.18 8.83 0.31
C ARG A 17 24.26 9.58 -0.65
N PHE A 18 23.55 8.85 -1.52
CA PHE A 18 22.52 9.44 -2.37
C PHE A 18 21.38 10.03 -1.53
N THR A 19 20.92 9.31 -0.51
CA THR A 19 19.88 9.80 0.42
C THR A 19 20.34 11.04 1.17
N ASP A 20 21.58 11.06 1.67
CA ASP A 20 22.17 12.22 2.34
C ASP A 20 22.24 13.44 1.40
N MET A 21 22.68 13.25 0.16
CA MET A 21 22.69 14.32 -0.84
C MET A 21 21.28 14.89 -1.09
N LEU A 22 20.25 14.04 -1.19
CA LEU A 22 18.87 14.50 -1.36
C LEU A 22 18.39 15.33 -0.15
N LEU A 23 18.81 14.98 1.07
CA LEU A 23 18.51 15.75 2.29
C LEU A 23 19.24 17.10 2.29
N GLU A 24 20.54 17.09 2.01
CA GLU A 24 21.38 18.30 1.98
C GLU A 24 20.90 19.31 0.94
N CYS A 25 20.42 18.83 -0.20
CA CYS A 25 19.85 19.66 -1.26
C CYS A 25 18.37 20.03 -1.04
N ASN A 26 17.75 19.64 0.09
CA ASN A 26 16.32 19.84 0.38
C ASN A 26 15.37 19.23 -0.66
N VAL A 27 15.80 18.18 -1.35
CA VAL A 27 14.97 17.41 -2.29
C VAL A 27 14.03 16.48 -1.53
N ILE A 28 14.46 15.96 -0.37
CA ILE A 28 13.59 15.28 0.60
C ILE A 28 13.69 15.95 1.96
N SER A 29 12.62 15.92 2.74
CA SER A 29 12.53 16.66 4.01
C SER A 29 12.97 15.87 5.25
N LYS A 30 13.02 14.54 5.14
CA LYS A 30 13.40 13.65 6.25
C LYS A 30 13.82 12.28 5.74
N ARG A 31 14.51 11.54 6.61
CA ARG A 31 14.83 10.12 6.45
C ARG A 31 13.67 9.28 6.99
N HIS A 32 13.40 8.14 6.35
CA HIS A 32 12.50 7.12 6.89
C HIS A 32 13.31 6.01 7.59
N THR A 33 12.71 5.29 8.53
CA THR A 33 13.29 4.09 9.15
C THR A 33 13.31 2.91 8.18
N ASP A 34 12.21 2.71 7.46
CA ASP A 34 12.11 1.69 6.40
C ASP A 34 13.08 1.88 5.23
N MET A 35 13.53 0.74 4.74
CA MET A 35 14.37 0.57 3.56
C MET A 35 13.64 -0.27 2.52
N TYR A 36 13.75 0.10 1.25
CA TYR A 36 13.14 -0.60 0.13
C TYR A 36 14.18 -1.49 -0.53
N PRO A 37 13.87 -2.78 -0.78
CA PRO A 37 14.79 -3.66 -1.48
C PRO A 37 14.89 -3.26 -2.94
N ILE A 38 16.12 -3.26 -3.46
CA ILE A 38 16.40 -3.24 -4.89
C ILE A 38 16.74 -4.68 -5.24
N THR A 39 15.86 -5.34 -5.97
CA THR A 39 16.02 -6.74 -6.37
C THR A 39 16.56 -6.82 -7.79
N ASP A 40 17.22 -7.93 -8.09
CA ASP A 40 17.51 -8.25 -9.48
C ASP A 40 16.18 -8.47 -10.20
N ILE A 41 16.00 -7.82 -11.36
CA ILE A 41 14.88 -8.08 -12.27
C ILE A 41 14.91 -9.56 -12.72
N GLY A 42 16.10 -10.19 -12.64
CA GLY A 42 16.31 -11.60 -12.90
C GLY A 42 16.37 -11.88 -14.40
N THR A 43 17.45 -12.55 -14.81
CA THR A 43 17.59 -13.24 -16.11
C THR A 43 16.45 -14.22 -16.44
N LYS A 44 15.50 -14.46 -15.52
CA LYS A 44 14.28 -15.26 -15.74
C LYS A 44 13.28 -14.59 -16.70
N LEU A 45 13.32 -13.25 -16.86
CA LEU A 45 12.55 -12.59 -17.92
C LEU A 45 13.01 -12.97 -19.35
N PHE A 46 14.21 -13.53 -19.51
CA PHE A 46 14.79 -13.86 -20.82
C PHE A 46 15.12 -15.35 -21.01
N SER A 47 15.08 -16.20 -19.97
CA SER A 47 15.54 -17.60 -20.06
C SER A 47 14.45 -18.64 -20.29
N GLY A 48 13.16 -18.30 -20.20
CA GLY A 48 12.06 -19.23 -20.55
C GLY A 48 12.00 -20.52 -19.72
N GLU A 49 12.61 -20.55 -18.53
CA GLU A 49 12.57 -21.72 -17.65
C GLU A 49 11.42 -21.57 -16.65
N GLU A 50 10.46 -22.52 -16.69
CA GLU A 50 9.33 -22.60 -15.76
C GLU A 50 9.79 -22.68 -14.30
N GLU A 51 9.01 -22.04 -13.42
CA GLU A 51 9.18 -22.09 -11.97
C GLU A 51 9.17 -23.54 -11.46
N LYS A 52 10.34 -24.05 -11.10
CA LYS A 52 10.42 -25.20 -10.20
C LYS A 52 10.15 -24.70 -8.79
N GLY A 53 9.07 -25.23 -8.19
CA GLY A 53 8.70 -24.98 -6.81
C GLY A 53 9.82 -25.30 -5.84
N ASP A 54 10.41 -24.24 -5.28
CA ASP A 54 10.66 -24.03 -3.86
C ASP A 54 11.09 -22.55 -3.72
N GLY A 55 10.73 -21.88 -2.62
CA GLY A 55 10.90 -20.44 -2.44
C GLY A 55 12.34 -19.90 -2.56
N GLU A 56 12.83 -19.73 -3.79
CA GLU A 56 14.05 -18.97 -4.09
C GLU A 56 13.78 -17.49 -3.76
N LYS A 57 14.25 -17.06 -2.59
CA LYS A 57 14.22 -15.65 -2.17
C LYS A 57 14.80 -14.77 -3.28
N GLU A 58 14.05 -13.74 -3.68
CA GLU A 58 14.54 -12.68 -4.57
C GLU A 58 15.93 -12.20 -4.10
N THR A 59 16.87 -12.12 -5.04
CA THR A 59 18.22 -11.66 -4.72
C THR A 59 18.18 -10.14 -4.54
N ILE A 60 18.32 -9.70 -3.29
CA ILE A 60 18.44 -8.28 -2.96
C ILE A 60 19.84 -7.81 -3.37
N LEU A 61 19.89 -6.88 -4.32
CA LEU A 61 21.11 -6.27 -4.84
C LEU A 61 21.61 -5.12 -3.97
N ALA A 62 20.67 -4.38 -3.35
CA ALA A 62 20.91 -3.27 -2.43
C ALA A 62 19.60 -2.91 -1.71
N THR A 63 19.66 -1.98 -0.77
CA THR A 63 18.50 -1.30 -0.20
C THR A 63 18.65 0.21 -0.33
N VAL A 64 17.51 0.90 -0.41
CA VAL A 64 17.47 2.37 -0.48
C VAL A 64 16.42 2.91 0.48
N ASN A 65 16.65 4.10 1.04
CA ASN A 65 15.69 4.72 1.94
C ASN A 65 14.33 4.91 1.26
N ARG A 66 13.23 4.63 1.97
CA ARG A 66 11.86 4.78 1.45
C ARG A 66 11.57 6.17 0.85
N MET A 67 12.20 7.22 1.37
CA MET A 67 12.04 8.57 0.84
C MET A 67 12.82 8.82 -0.46
N ALA A 68 13.90 8.09 -0.70
CA ALA A 68 14.75 8.20 -1.88
C ALA A 68 14.32 7.25 -3.02
N ALA A 69 13.60 6.17 -2.70
CA ALA A 69 13.14 5.17 -3.67
C ALA A 69 12.38 5.76 -4.91
N PRO A 70 11.49 6.76 -4.77
CA PRO A 70 10.77 7.32 -5.92
C PRO A 70 11.69 7.97 -6.96
N PHE A 71 12.87 8.46 -6.57
CA PHE A 71 13.83 9.09 -7.50
C PHE A 71 14.57 8.08 -8.38
N LEU A 72 14.49 6.80 -8.01
CA LEU A 72 15.03 5.69 -8.78
C LEU A 72 13.95 5.00 -9.62
N GLY A 73 12.72 5.56 -9.65
CA GLY A 73 11.58 4.95 -10.33
C GLY A 73 11.05 3.71 -9.63
N ILE A 74 11.43 3.47 -8.37
CA ILE A 74 10.96 2.32 -7.59
C ILE A 74 9.53 2.60 -7.12
N THR A 75 8.62 1.71 -7.51
CA THR A 75 7.23 1.72 -7.06
C THR A 75 7.17 1.55 -5.55
N SER A 76 6.47 2.47 -4.89
CA SER A 76 6.18 2.36 -3.47
C SER A 76 5.07 1.35 -3.22
N VAL A 77 5.19 0.52 -2.19
CA VAL A 77 4.13 -0.42 -1.81
C VAL A 77 3.63 -0.05 -0.41
N GLY A 78 2.32 0.02 -0.26
CA GLY A 78 1.63 0.23 1.01
C GLY A 78 0.53 -0.80 1.19
N VAL A 79 0.20 -1.07 2.45
CA VAL A 79 -0.94 -1.90 2.83
C VAL A 79 -1.91 -1.05 3.64
N HIS A 80 -3.21 -1.31 3.49
CA HIS A 80 -4.25 -0.61 4.24
C HIS A 80 -5.29 -1.61 4.75
N LEU A 81 -5.67 -1.47 6.02
CA LEU A 81 -6.76 -2.20 6.64
C LEU A 81 -7.90 -1.23 6.97
N LEU A 82 -9.08 -1.45 6.39
CA LEU A 82 -10.30 -0.70 6.67
C LEU A 82 -11.18 -1.49 7.65
N CYS A 83 -11.28 -1.01 8.88
CA CYS A 83 -12.19 -1.58 9.88
C CYS A 83 -13.55 -0.87 9.79
N TYR A 84 -14.64 -1.62 9.61
CA TYR A 84 -15.99 -1.03 9.49
C TYR A 84 -17.04 -1.80 10.28
N VAL A 85 -18.15 -1.13 10.59
CA VAL A 85 -19.30 -1.70 11.28
C VAL A 85 -20.50 -1.63 10.35
N ARG A 86 -21.24 -2.74 10.16
CA ARG A 86 -22.56 -2.68 9.50
C ARG A 86 -23.63 -2.13 10.44
N GLY A 87 -24.43 -1.19 9.96
CA GLY A 87 -25.61 -0.72 10.69
C GLY A 87 -26.76 -1.69 10.49
N ASN A 88 -27.38 -2.19 11.57
CA ASN A 88 -28.47 -3.17 11.61
C ASN A 88 -29.29 -3.30 10.31
N GLY A 89 -28.88 -4.28 9.52
CA GLY A 89 -29.62 -4.98 8.48
C GLY A 89 -28.89 -6.32 8.38
N ASP A 90 -29.53 -7.38 8.86
CA ASP A 90 -28.98 -8.73 8.85
C ASP A 90 -28.74 -9.15 7.40
N ASP A 91 -27.50 -9.05 6.93
CA ASP A 91 -26.99 -9.74 5.75
C ASP A 91 -25.53 -10.11 6.02
N ASP A 92 -25.36 -11.35 6.49
CA ASP A 92 -24.07 -12.01 6.64
C ASP A 92 -23.61 -12.47 5.25
N SER A 93 -23.03 -11.54 4.49
CA SER A 93 -22.35 -11.86 3.24
C SER A 93 -20.89 -12.17 3.57
N SER A 94 -20.61 -13.41 3.96
CA SER A 94 -19.27 -13.96 4.03
C SER A 94 -18.73 -14.10 2.60
N ASP A 95 -18.16 -13.00 2.08
CA ASP A 95 -17.43 -13.03 0.83
C ASP A 95 -16.05 -13.65 1.13
N ASP A 96 -15.86 -14.91 0.74
CA ASP A 96 -14.59 -15.63 0.90
C ASP A 96 -13.56 -15.04 -0.08
N GLY A 97 -13.03 -13.86 0.27
CA GLY A 97 -11.92 -13.22 -0.42
C GLY A 97 -10.68 -14.11 -0.36
N ASP A 98 -10.01 -14.25 -1.50
CA ASP A 98 -8.81 -15.06 -1.67
C ASP A 98 -7.73 -14.66 -0.65
N LYS A 99 -7.21 -15.65 0.10
CA LYS A 99 -6.26 -15.44 1.20
C LYS A 99 -4.89 -15.13 0.62
N THR A 100 -4.55 -13.85 0.66
CA THR A 100 -3.43 -13.17 -0.02
C THR A 100 -2.01 -13.64 0.30
N ASN A 101 -1.13 -13.28 -0.64
CA ASN A 101 0.33 -13.12 -0.59
C ASN A 101 0.90 -12.95 0.84
N ILE A 102 1.61 -13.98 1.30
CA ILE A 102 2.01 -14.22 2.70
C ILE A 102 2.79 -13.04 3.29
N GLY A 103 3.60 -12.33 2.51
CA GLY A 103 4.41 -11.20 3.01
C GLY A 103 3.62 -9.91 3.27
N LEU A 104 2.69 -9.54 2.39
CA LEU A 104 1.92 -8.30 2.53
C LEU A 104 0.90 -8.40 3.67
N PHE A 105 0.27 -9.57 3.80
CA PHE A 105 -0.70 -9.80 4.88
C PHE A 105 -0.05 -9.84 6.26
N GLN A 106 1.17 -10.38 6.38
CA GLN A 106 1.97 -10.28 7.60
C GLN A 106 2.26 -8.82 7.96
N ASN A 107 2.50 -7.95 6.98
CA ASN A 107 2.67 -6.53 7.24
C ASN A 107 1.35 -5.90 7.75
N VAL A 108 0.20 -6.24 7.18
CA VAL A 108 -1.11 -5.79 7.69
C VAL A 108 -1.30 -6.18 9.16
N ILE A 109 -1.01 -7.43 9.51
CA ILE A 109 -1.11 -7.94 10.87
C ILE A 109 -0.19 -7.17 11.83
N LYS A 110 1.07 -6.94 11.42
CA LYS A 110 2.05 -6.18 12.20
C LYS A 110 1.60 -4.74 12.44
N GLU A 111 1.29 -4.00 11.37
CA GLU A 111 0.91 -2.58 11.45
C GLU A 111 -0.41 -2.40 12.23
N ALA A 112 -1.38 -3.32 12.07
CA ALA A 112 -2.63 -3.27 12.83
C ALA A 112 -2.40 -3.43 14.35
N GLY A 113 -1.40 -4.23 14.75
CA GLY A 113 -0.98 -4.36 16.14
C GLY A 113 -0.24 -3.13 16.65
N GLU A 114 0.71 -2.60 15.88
CA GLU A 114 1.57 -1.45 16.25
C GLU A 114 0.80 -0.12 16.27
N GLU A 115 -0.01 0.16 15.24
CA GLU A 115 -0.72 1.43 15.11
C GLU A 115 -2.05 1.47 15.89
N ALA A 116 -2.76 0.33 15.96
CA ALA A 116 -4.15 0.26 16.44
C ALA A 116 -4.40 -0.71 17.61
N GLY A 117 -3.36 -1.40 18.09
CA GLY A 117 -3.48 -2.34 19.21
C GLY A 117 -4.35 -3.55 18.91
N ILE A 118 -4.55 -3.89 17.64
CA ILE A 118 -5.44 -4.99 17.22
C ILE A 118 -4.69 -6.31 17.38
N ASP A 119 -5.34 -7.29 17.99
CA ASP A 119 -4.78 -8.63 18.14
C ASP A 119 -4.51 -9.27 16.75
N PRO A 120 -3.29 -9.77 16.49
CA PRO A 120 -2.95 -10.47 15.25
C PRO A 120 -3.93 -11.58 14.85
N GLU A 121 -4.49 -12.32 15.81
CA GLU A 121 -5.46 -13.40 15.53
C GLU A 121 -6.78 -12.85 15.00
N VAL A 122 -7.21 -11.68 15.47
CA VAL A 122 -8.44 -11.01 15.00
C VAL A 122 -8.27 -10.58 13.55
N VAL A 123 -7.13 -9.97 13.20
CA VAL A 123 -6.83 -9.57 11.82
C VAL A 123 -6.73 -10.80 10.92
N THR A 124 -5.97 -11.81 11.34
CA THR A 124 -5.76 -13.05 10.58
C THR A 124 -7.08 -13.76 10.23
N LYS A 125 -8.03 -13.73 11.16
CA LYS A 125 -9.31 -14.43 11.01
C LYS A 125 -10.32 -13.66 10.16
N ASN A 126 -10.36 -12.33 10.28
CA ASN A 126 -11.50 -11.53 9.81
C ASN A 126 -11.16 -10.55 8.68
N ALA A 127 -9.88 -10.28 8.41
CA ALA A 127 -9.49 -9.39 7.34
C ALA A 127 -9.55 -10.09 5.98
N LEU A 128 -10.21 -9.46 5.01
CA LEU A 128 -10.39 -9.95 3.65
C LEU A 128 -9.68 -9.02 2.68
N SER A 129 -8.93 -9.56 1.73
CA SER A 129 -8.33 -8.71 0.69
C SER A 129 -9.38 -8.24 -0.30
N THR A 130 -9.37 -6.94 -0.59
CA THR A 130 -10.39 -6.28 -1.41
C THR A 130 -9.83 -5.64 -2.67
N GLY A 131 -8.52 -5.74 -2.91
CA GLY A 131 -7.90 -5.38 -4.18
C GLY A 131 -6.58 -4.61 -4.04
N CYS A 132 -6.18 -4.00 -5.15
CA CYS A 132 -4.99 -3.17 -5.25
C CYS A 132 -5.32 -1.87 -6.01
N LEU A 133 -4.85 -0.75 -5.48
CA LEU A 133 -5.05 0.59 -6.04
C LEU A 133 -3.70 1.20 -6.44
N SER A 134 -3.69 1.93 -7.55
CA SER A 134 -2.50 2.61 -8.06
C SER A 134 -2.66 4.13 -7.95
N GLN A 135 -1.63 4.80 -7.46
CA GLN A 135 -1.57 6.25 -7.38
C GLN A 135 -0.26 6.79 -7.89
N MET A 136 -0.33 7.86 -8.68
CA MET A 136 0.81 8.71 -8.96
C MET A 136 0.67 10.02 -8.19
N THR A 137 1.64 10.33 -7.33
CA THR A 137 1.68 11.61 -6.60
C THR A 137 2.87 12.45 -7.07
N CYS A 138 2.63 13.74 -7.26
CA CYS A 138 3.66 14.72 -7.61
C CYS A 138 3.59 15.88 -6.61
N LYS A 139 4.74 16.38 -6.18
CA LYS A 139 4.82 17.61 -5.39
C LYS A 139 5.29 18.73 -6.32
N PRO A 140 4.45 19.74 -6.61
CA PRO A 140 4.79 20.78 -7.59
C PRO A 140 6.00 21.65 -7.20
N ASN A 141 6.37 21.68 -5.92
CA ASN A 141 7.25 22.71 -5.36
C ASN A 141 8.67 22.24 -5.01
N ASP A 142 8.98 20.94 -5.11
CA ASP A 142 10.32 20.39 -4.78
C ASP A 142 11.07 19.87 -6.02
N GLY A 143 10.46 19.94 -7.21
CA GLY A 143 11.06 19.47 -8.46
C GLY A 143 11.15 17.94 -8.57
N THR A 144 10.40 17.21 -7.74
CA THR A 144 10.54 15.75 -7.60
C THR A 144 9.52 14.94 -8.38
N CYS A 145 9.98 13.73 -8.70
CA CYS A 145 9.43 12.71 -9.57
C CYS A 145 7.98 12.31 -9.24
N MET A 146 7.27 11.85 -10.27
CA MET A 146 6.03 11.10 -10.18
C MET A 146 6.22 9.85 -9.30
N LYS A 147 5.90 9.94 -8.01
CA LYS A 147 5.94 8.80 -7.08
C LYS A 147 4.79 7.87 -7.40
N GLN A 148 5.12 6.72 -7.96
CA GLN A 148 4.19 5.63 -8.17
C GLN A 148 4.04 4.85 -6.87
N SER A 149 2.80 4.61 -6.45
CA SER A 149 2.45 3.83 -5.28
C SER A 149 1.40 2.80 -5.62
N LEU A 150 1.55 1.59 -5.07
CA LEU A 150 0.53 0.55 -5.00
C LEU A 150 0.04 0.41 -3.56
N TYR A 151 -1.26 0.29 -3.42
CA TYR A 151 -1.94 0.17 -2.13
C TYR A 151 -2.78 -1.10 -2.15
N TYR A 152 -2.32 -2.10 -1.42
CA TYR A 152 -3.07 -3.35 -1.23
C TYR A 152 -4.04 -3.18 -0.07
N ILE A 153 -5.30 -3.52 -0.30
CA ILE A 153 -6.39 -3.19 0.60
C ILE A 153 -6.96 -4.46 1.23
N TRP A 154 -7.22 -4.38 2.52
CA TRP A 154 -8.00 -5.33 3.27
C TRP A 154 -9.14 -4.61 3.98
N ASP A 155 -10.27 -5.28 4.05
CA ASP A 155 -11.42 -4.84 4.83
C ASP A 155 -11.65 -5.84 5.97
N MET A 156 -12.06 -5.33 7.12
CA MET A 156 -12.42 -6.15 8.28
C MET A 156 -13.68 -5.60 8.91
N GLU A 157 -14.76 -6.37 8.86
CA GLU A 157 -15.95 -6.05 9.62
C GLU A 157 -15.70 -6.29 11.11
N VAL A 158 -16.11 -5.35 11.95
CA VAL A 158 -15.88 -5.39 13.40
C VAL A 158 -17.17 -5.17 14.17
N ASP A 159 -17.28 -5.84 15.32
CA ASP A 159 -18.39 -5.61 16.23
C ASP A 159 -18.21 -4.28 16.97
N ARG A 160 -19.23 -3.42 16.87
CA ARG A 160 -19.20 -2.06 17.44
C ARG A 160 -19.00 -2.02 18.96
N LYS A 161 -19.44 -3.05 19.67
CA LYS A 161 -19.43 -3.09 21.14
C LYS A 161 -18.12 -3.63 21.67
N THR A 162 -17.51 -4.58 20.98
CA THR A 162 -16.31 -5.28 21.45
C THR A 162 -15.02 -4.77 20.82
N PHE A 163 -15.08 -4.18 19.63
CA PHE A 163 -13.90 -3.66 18.96
C PHE A 163 -13.59 -2.22 19.40
N ILE A 164 -12.46 -2.04 20.09
CA ILE A 164 -12.00 -0.74 20.57
C ILE A 164 -10.52 -0.58 20.16
N PRO A 165 -10.23 0.06 19.01
CA PRO A 165 -8.85 0.32 18.61
C PRO A 165 -8.25 1.41 19.51
N HIS A 166 -6.95 1.31 19.77
CA HIS A 166 -6.23 2.33 20.52
C HIS A 166 -4.83 2.54 19.96
N PRO A 167 -4.28 3.77 20.01
CA PRO A 167 -2.89 3.97 19.64
C PRO A 167 -1.97 3.12 20.51
N ALA A 168 -0.99 2.43 19.92
CA ALA A 168 -0.07 1.55 20.65
C ALA A 168 1.40 1.98 20.53
N ASP A 169 1.84 2.50 19.39
CA ASP A 169 3.23 2.89 19.14
C ASP A 169 3.51 4.41 19.17
N GLY A 170 2.45 5.23 19.17
CA GLY A 170 2.54 6.69 19.17
C GLY A 170 2.53 7.34 17.78
N GLU A 171 2.42 6.57 16.69
CA GLU A 171 2.23 7.11 15.34
C GLU A 171 0.79 7.62 15.13
N VAL A 172 -0.18 6.97 15.78
CA VAL A 172 -1.58 7.37 15.76
C VAL A 172 -1.90 8.24 16.98
N VAL A 173 -2.57 9.37 16.75
CA VAL A 173 -3.00 10.25 17.85
C VAL A 173 -4.33 9.79 18.46
N GLN A 174 -5.27 9.41 17.60
CA GLN A 174 -6.61 8.98 18.00
C GLN A 174 -7.33 8.24 16.85
N PHE A 175 -8.36 7.48 17.21
CA PHE A 175 -9.29 6.87 16.27
C PHE A 175 -10.65 7.60 16.31
N GLU A 176 -11.26 7.80 15.15
CA GLU A 176 -12.59 8.39 15.00
C GLU A 176 -13.48 7.47 14.15
N LEU A 177 -14.63 7.07 14.68
CA LEU A 177 -15.63 6.34 13.89
C LEU A 177 -16.42 7.32 13.02
N CYS A 178 -16.22 7.24 11.70
CA CYS A 178 -16.90 8.07 10.71
C CYS A 178 -18.03 7.30 10.01
N THR A 179 -19.14 7.98 9.73
CA THR A 179 -20.19 7.44 8.85
C THR A 179 -19.76 7.49 7.39
N ALA A 180 -20.31 6.59 6.57
CA ALA A 180 -20.13 6.60 5.11
C ALA A 180 -20.34 7.99 4.48
N LYS A 181 -21.37 8.73 4.91
CA LYS A 181 -21.67 10.08 4.41
C LYS A 181 -20.61 11.11 4.80
N GLN A 182 -20.06 11.02 6.00
CA GLN A 182 -18.97 11.91 6.42
C GLN A 182 -17.70 11.64 5.61
N LEU A 183 -17.39 10.36 5.35
CA LEU A 183 -16.26 9.97 4.52
C LEU A 183 -16.44 10.42 3.07
N GLU A 184 -17.63 10.24 2.50
CA GLU A 184 -17.96 10.72 1.16
C GLU A 184 -17.78 12.24 1.05
N TYR A 185 -18.30 13.00 2.02
CA TYR A 185 -18.11 14.44 2.07
C TYR A 185 -16.62 14.82 2.13
N GLU A 186 -15.84 14.14 2.97
CA GLU A 186 -14.42 14.40 3.14
C GLU A 186 -13.62 14.10 1.87
N VAL A 187 -13.93 13.02 1.16
CA VAL A 187 -13.31 12.66 -0.12
C VAL A 187 -13.61 13.72 -1.19
N ARG A 188 -14.85 14.20 -1.25
CA ARG A 188 -15.29 15.14 -2.31
C ARG A 188 -14.85 16.58 -2.06
N TYR A 189 -14.89 17.01 -0.80
CA TYR A 189 -14.80 18.44 -0.46
C TYR A 189 -13.86 18.73 0.72
N GLY A 190 -13.36 17.70 1.37
CA GLY A 190 -12.54 17.81 2.56
C GLY A 190 -11.06 18.06 2.28
N ASN A 191 -10.30 18.15 3.37
CA ASN A 191 -8.86 18.39 3.36
C ASN A 191 -8.12 17.70 4.51
N ARG A 192 -8.80 16.87 5.30
CA ARG A 192 -8.22 16.09 6.41
C ARG A 192 -7.52 14.84 5.93
N LEU A 193 -7.90 14.32 4.76
CA LEU A 193 -7.35 13.08 4.21
C LEU A 193 -6.08 13.33 3.41
N ARG A 194 -5.07 12.48 3.66
CA ARG A 194 -3.89 12.39 2.78
C ARG A 194 -4.32 11.84 1.41
N PRO A 195 -3.60 12.15 0.31
CA PRO A 195 -3.95 11.67 -1.03
C PRO A 195 -4.18 10.16 -1.15
N ALA A 196 -3.36 9.34 -0.47
CA ALA A 196 -3.56 7.88 -0.44
C ALA A 196 -4.89 7.49 0.22
N MET A 197 -5.30 8.18 1.28
CA MET A 197 -6.56 7.89 2.00
C MET A 197 -7.78 8.28 1.19
N ILE A 198 -7.71 9.36 0.41
CA ILE A 198 -8.77 9.72 -0.53
C ILE A 198 -9.03 8.56 -1.50
N LEU A 199 -7.96 7.98 -2.04
CA LEU A 199 -8.02 6.85 -2.96
C LEU A 199 -8.65 5.60 -2.32
N VAL A 200 -8.12 5.18 -1.17
CA VAL A 200 -8.58 3.99 -0.43
C VAL A 200 -10.04 4.11 0.01
N ILE A 201 -10.44 5.28 0.51
CA ILE A 201 -11.82 5.52 0.93
C ILE A 201 -12.76 5.61 -0.27
N THR A 202 -12.33 6.20 -1.38
CA THR A 202 -13.15 6.24 -2.62
C THR A 202 -13.46 4.82 -3.11
N ASP A 203 -12.44 3.96 -3.17
CA ASP A 203 -12.60 2.54 -3.52
C ASP A 203 -13.56 1.82 -2.56
N PHE A 204 -13.40 2.01 -1.25
CA PHE A 204 -14.31 1.44 -0.24
C PHE A 204 -15.76 1.89 -0.44
N LEU A 205 -16.01 3.20 -0.64
CA LEU A 205 -17.35 3.73 -0.87
C LEU A 205 -17.99 3.19 -2.16
N ILE A 206 -17.18 2.90 -3.18
CA ILE A 206 -17.64 2.27 -4.42
C ILE A 206 -18.00 0.80 -4.20
N ARG A 207 -17.09 0.02 -3.60
CA ARG A 207 -17.31 -1.42 -3.33
C ARG A 207 -18.52 -1.66 -2.43
N HIS A 208 -18.80 -0.75 -1.50
CA HIS A 208 -19.96 -0.80 -0.61
C HIS A 208 -21.22 -0.10 -1.17
N GLY A 209 -21.24 0.29 -2.44
CA GLY A 209 -22.44 0.80 -3.12
C GLY A 209 -22.92 2.18 -2.67
N ILE A 210 -22.06 2.97 -2.03
CA ILE A 210 -22.37 4.34 -1.60
C ILE A 210 -22.13 5.31 -2.77
N ILE A 211 -21.01 5.15 -3.47
CA ILE A 211 -20.75 5.82 -4.76
C ILE A 211 -21.11 4.82 -5.86
N THR A 212 -22.04 5.20 -6.73
CA THR A 212 -22.59 4.33 -7.77
C THR A 212 -22.62 5.04 -9.12
N PRO A 213 -22.74 4.32 -10.25
CA PRO A 213 -22.93 4.94 -11.55
C PRO A 213 -24.15 5.86 -11.64
N ASP A 214 -25.17 5.63 -10.80
CA ASP A 214 -26.40 6.42 -10.79
C ASP A 214 -26.24 7.77 -10.06
N ASN A 215 -25.28 7.88 -9.13
CA ASN A 215 -25.06 9.07 -8.33
C ASN A 215 -23.73 9.79 -8.59
N GLU A 216 -22.86 9.25 -9.44
CA GLU A 216 -21.57 9.83 -9.80
C GLU A 216 -21.36 9.84 -11.32
N SER A 217 -21.42 11.04 -11.91
CA SER A 217 -21.28 11.23 -13.36
C SER A 217 -19.89 10.84 -13.90
N ASP A 218 -18.85 10.93 -13.08
CA ASP A 218 -17.48 10.57 -13.46
C ASP A 218 -17.09 9.14 -13.01
N TYR A 219 -18.05 8.30 -12.61
CA TYR A 219 -17.80 6.98 -12.01
C TYR A 219 -16.79 6.14 -12.80
N SER A 220 -17.00 5.98 -14.11
CA SER A 220 -16.08 5.20 -14.96
C SER A 220 -14.68 5.82 -15.06
N LYS A 221 -14.57 7.16 -15.01
CA LYS A 221 -13.26 7.83 -15.01
C LYS A 221 -12.55 7.63 -13.68
N ILE A 222 -13.29 7.66 -12.58
CA ILE A 222 -12.77 7.38 -11.24
C ILE A 222 -12.23 5.94 -11.19
N ILE A 223 -13.04 4.94 -11.54
CA ILE A 223 -12.61 3.53 -11.63
C ILE A 223 -11.36 3.38 -12.50
N ALA A 224 -11.36 3.97 -13.70
CA ALA A 224 -10.21 3.90 -14.58
C ALA A 224 -8.96 4.58 -14.01
N ALA A 225 -9.12 5.64 -13.21
CA ALA A 225 -8.02 6.38 -12.60
C ALA A 225 -7.41 5.63 -11.40
N ILE A 226 -8.25 5.02 -10.54
CA ILE A 226 -7.79 4.34 -9.32
C ILE A 226 -7.09 2.99 -9.61
N HIS A 227 -7.40 2.38 -10.76
CA HIS A 227 -6.75 1.16 -11.23
C HIS A 227 -5.79 1.40 -12.41
N ARG A 228 -5.31 2.64 -12.58
CA ARG A 228 -4.42 3.00 -13.70
C ARG A 228 -3.01 2.48 -13.49
N GLU A 229 -2.85 1.17 -13.35
CA GLU A 229 -1.61 0.51 -13.69
C GLU A 229 -1.50 0.40 -15.21
N ARG A 230 -0.29 0.62 -15.73
CA ARG A 230 0.01 0.19 -17.09
C ARG A 230 0.07 -1.33 -17.03
N LEU A 231 -0.92 -2.00 -17.60
CA LEU A 231 -0.76 -3.40 -17.99
C LEU A 231 0.42 -3.45 -18.97
N VAL A 232 1.58 -3.91 -18.49
CA VAL A 232 2.72 -4.21 -19.35
C VAL A 232 2.49 -5.62 -19.86
N LEU A 233 1.84 -5.73 -21.02
CA LEU A 233 1.81 -6.99 -21.75
C LEU A 233 3.16 -7.16 -22.44
N GLU A 234 3.99 -8.04 -21.91
CA GLU A 234 5.20 -8.47 -22.59
C GLU A 234 4.82 -9.41 -23.73
N TYR A 235 4.66 -8.83 -24.92
CA TYR A 235 4.53 -9.61 -26.14
C TYR A 235 5.93 -9.97 -26.63
N VAL A 236 6.32 -11.22 -26.42
CA VAL A 236 7.43 -11.84 -27.13
C VAL A 236 6.82 -12.45 -28.41
N PRO A 237 7.07 -11.87 -29.60
CA PRO A 237 6.61 -12.47 -30.85
C PRO A 237 7.25 -13.86 -31.01
N PRO A 238 6.56 -14.79 -31.71
CA PRO A 238 7.09 -16.12 -32.00
C PRO A 238 8.38 -16.08 -32.84
#